data_AF-A0A1D4GBA5-F1
#
_entry.id   AF-A0A1D4GBA5-F1
#
_cell.length_a   1.000
_cell.length_b   1.000
_cell.length_c   1.000
_cell.angle_alpha   90.00
_cell.angle_beta   90.00
_cell.angle_gamma   90.00
#
_symmetry.space_group_name_H-M   'P 1'
#
loop_
_entity.id
_entity.type
_entity.pdbx_description
1 polymer ?
#
loop_
_entity_poly.entity_id
_entity_poly.type
_entity_poly.pdbx_seq_one_letter_code
_entity_poly.pdbx_strand_id
1 'polypeptide(L)'
;MIQITREAVEQYLKIVNDPNPIHDQIIPGQMVAQIIISQLQLDWSSFKIKYVESIEINEVIDYKHTTDNKVIVSNVCGKIKMKIFKS
;
A
#
# COMPACT_ATOMS: atom_id res chain seq x y z
N MET A 1 -8.46 1.39 8.32
CA MET A 1 -8.81 2.09 7.06
C MET A 1 -7.91 3.28 6.82
N ILE A 2 -7.53 3.51 5.56
CA ILE A 2 -6.64 4.57 5.09
C ILE A 2 -7.21 5.11 3.77
N GLN A 3 -7.10 6.41 3.55
CA GLN A 3 -7.33 7.04 2.25
C GLN A 3 -6.09 7.87 1.91
N ILE A 4 -5.50 7.61 0.75
CA ILE A 4 -4.29 8.30 0.31
C ILE A 4 -4.68 9.34 -0.74
N THR A 5 -4.38 10.61 -0.45
CA THR A 5 -4.76 11.73 -1.29
C THR A 5 -3.78 11.93 -2.46
N ARG A 6 -4.23 12.66 -3.49
CA ARG A 6 -3.37 13.08 -4.60
C ARG A 6 -2.13 13.82 -4.11
N GLU A 7 -2.30 14.77 -3.20
CA GLU A 7 -1.19 15.54 -2.63
C GLU A 7 -0.15 14.65 -1.94
N ALA A 8 -0.59 13.65 -1.17
CA ALA A 8 0.31 12.70 -0.53
C ALA A 8 1.10 11.87 -1.55
N VAL A 9 0.46 11.46 -2.65
CA VAL A 9 1.13 10.77 -3.76
C VAL A 9 2.16 11.68 -4.42
N GLU A 10 1.80 12.92 -4.75
CA GLU A 10 2.73 13.88 -5.37
C GLU A 10 3.95 14.17 -4.50
N GLN A 11 3.77 14.32 -3.18
CA GLN A 11 4.86 14.48 -2.23
C GLN A 11 5.76 13.24 -2.20
N TYR A 12 5.16 12.05 -2.19
CA TYR A 12 5.90 10.79 -2.23
C TYR A 12 6.75 10.64 -3.50
N LEU A 13 6.17 10.89 -4.68
CA LEU A 13 6.85 10.77 -5.97
C LEU A 13 8.07 11.69 -6.08
N LYS A 14 8.00 12.90 -5.49
CA LYS A 14 9.15 13.82 -5.43
C LYS A 14 10.31 13.25 -4.60
N ILE A 15 10.01 12.52 -3.53
CA ILE A 15 11.03 11.92 -2.65
C ILE A 15 11.69 10.72 -3.31
N VAL A 16 10.90 9.83 -3.92
CA VAL A 16 11.42 8.61 -4.56
C VAL A 16 11.90 8.85 -5.99
N ASN A 17 11.70 10.07 -6.52
CA ASN A 17 12.02 10.48 -7.88
C ASN A 17 11.47 9.50 -8.93
N ASP A 18 10.18 9.17 -8.80
CA ASP A 18 9.46 8.30 -9.73
C ASP A 18 8.57 9.14 -10.67
N PRO A 19 8.96 9.32 -11.95
CA PRO A 19 8.21 10.13 -12.91
C PRO A 19 7.12 9.32 -13.65
N ASN A 20 6.80 8.10 -13.21
CA ASN A 20 5.91 7.23 -13.96
C ASN A 20 4.47 7.81 -14.04
N PRO A 21 3.96 8.11 -15.25
CA PRO A 21 2.68 8.80 -15.43
C PRO A 21 1.47 8.00 -14.97
N ILE A 22 1.61 6.69 -14.72
CA ILE A 22 0.51 5.89 -14.14
C ILE A 22 0.03 6.46 -12.79
N HIS A 23 0.91 7.17 -12.08
CA HIS A 23 0.61 7.76 -10.78
C HIS A 23 -0.27 9.02 -10.85
N ASP A 24 -0.74 9.41 -12.04
CA ASP A 24 -1.84 10.36 -12.18
C ASP A 24 -3.18 9.80 -11.69
N GLN A 25 -3.29 8.46 -11.65
CA GLN A 25 -4.52 7.75 -11.31
C GLN A 25 -4.35 6.75 -10.16
N ILE A 26 -3.20 6.07 -10.07
CA ILE A 26 -2.98 4.99 -9.10
C ILE A 26 -1.86 5.30 -8.09
N ILE A 27 -2.03 4.83 -6.86
CA ILE A 27 -1.03 5.01 -5.81
C ILE A 27 0.15 4.04 -6.05
N PRO A 28 1.41 4.48 -5.87
CA PRO A 28 2.56 3.58 -5.87
C PRO A 28 2.40 2.45 -4.85
N GLY A 29 2.47 1.20 -5.30
CA GLY A 29 2.26 0.05 -4.40
C GLY A 29 3.29 -0.03 -3.26
N GLN A 30 4.49 0.48 -3.47
CA GLN A 30 5.52 0.61 -2.44
C GLN A 30 5.15 1.61 -1.34
N MET A 31 4.48 2.72 -1.68
CA MET A 31 3.99 3.71 -0.71
C MET A 31 2.97 3.06 0.24
N VAL A 32 2.03 2.29 -0.31
CA VAL A 32 1.02 1.58 0.48
C VAL A 32 1.67 0.57 1.42
N ALA A 33 2.66 -0.20 0.94
CA ALA A 33 3.39 -1.14 1.79
C ALA A 33 4.10 -0.42 2.95
N GLN A 34 4.81 0.67 2.67
CA GLN A 34 5.54 1.44 3.68
C GLN A 34 4.60 2.01 4.75
N ILE A 35 3.46 2.58 4.34
CA ILE A 35 2.45 3.11 5.27
C ILE A 35 1.95 1.99 6.19
N ILE A 36 1.59 0.84 5.63
CA ILE A 36 0.98 -0.26 6.40
C ILE A 36 1.98 -0.89 7.37
N ILE A 37 3.22 -1.11 6.92
CA ILE A 37 4.30 -1.62 7.77
C ILE A 37 4.56 -0.65 8.94
N SER A 38 4.60 0.65 8.65
CA SER A 38 4.80 1.69 9.67
C SER A 38 3.63 1.77 10.65
N GLN A 39 2.38 1.72 10.17
CA GLN A 39 1.19 1.81 11.02
C GLN A 39 1.03 0.60 11.94
N LEU A 40 1.38 -0.59 11.44
CA LEU A 40 1.37 -1.83 12.22
C LEU A 40 2.62 -2.03 13.09
N GLN A 41 3.61 -1.12 13.00
CA GLN A 41 4.90 -1.22 13.70
C GLN A 41 5.58 -2.59 13.49
N LEU A 42 5.51 -3.12 12.27
CA LEU A 42 6.11 -4.43 11.95
C LEU A 42 7.63 -4.31 11.89
N ASP A 43 8.32 -5.14 12.65
CA ASP A 43 9.78 -5.20 12.78
C ASP A 43 10.43 -6.17 11.76
N TRP A 44 9.78 -6.37 10.61
CA TRP A 44 10.23 -7.35 9.63
C TRP A 44 11.49 -6.86 8.92
N SER A 45 12.60 -7.58 9.13
CA SER A 45 13.87 -7.33 8.44
C SER A 45 13.78 -7.56 6.92
N SER A 46 12.86 -8.41 6.48
CA SER A 46 12.57 -8.65 5.07
C SER A 46 11.13 -9.07 4.86
N PHE A 47 10.57 -8.68 3.72
CA PHE A 47 9.19 -9.01 3.34
C PHE A 47 9.04 -9.10 1.82
N LYS A 48 8.00 -9.82 1.40
CA LYS A 48 7.56 -9.94 0.01
C LYS A 48 6.21 -9.27 -0.15
N ILE A 49 6.03 -8.58 -1.26
CA ILE A 49 4.73 -7.99 -1.63
C ILE A 49 4.19 -8.73 -2.85
N LYS A 50 2.91 -9.11 -2.80
CA LYS A 50 2.13 -9.55 -3.95
C LYS A 50 1.09 -8.48 -4.27
N TYR A 51 1.29 -7.77 -5.37
CA TYR A 51 0.30 -6.86 -5.95
C TYR A 51 -0.77 -7.69 -6.67
N VAL A 52 -2.05 -7.37 -6.44
CA VAL A 52 -3.20 -8.11 -6.99
C VAL A 52 -4.04 -7.21 -7.89
N GLU A 53 -4.43 -6.04 -7.38
CA GLU A 53 -5.14 -4.99 -8.12
C GLU A 53 -4.56 -3.62 -7.80
N SER A 54 -4.68 -2.68 -8.73
CA SER A 54 -4.32 -1.28 -8.51
C SER A 54 -5.19 -0.66 -7.42
N ILE A 55 -4.62 0.32 -6.72
CA ILE A 55 -5.31 1.13 -5.73
C ILE A 55 -5.40 2.54 -6.31
N GLU A 56 -6.62 3.03 -6.49
CA GLU A 56 -6.86 4.36 -7.04
C GLU A 56 -6.54 5.45 -6.01
N ILE A 57 -6.13 6.62 -6.48
CA ILE A 57 -5.98 7.79 -5.60
C ILE A 57 -7.34 8.10 -4.97
N ASN A 58 -7.34 8.42 -3.67
CA ASN A 58 -8.53 8.61 -2.84
C ASN A 58 -9.38 7.34 -2.62
N GLU A 59 -8.96 6.16 -3.09
CA GLU A 59 -9.62 4.90 -2.71
C GLU A 59 -9.41 4.64 -1.21
N VAL A 60 -10.49 4.26 -0.52
CA VAL A 60 -10.43 3.84 0.88
C VAL A 60 -10.03 2.37 0.92
N ILE A 61 -8.90 2.10 1.55
CA ILE A 61 -8.39 0.75 1.78
C ILE A 61 -8.42 0.40 3.26
N ASP A 62 -8.58 -0.88 3.54
CA ASP A 62 -8.43 -1.47 4.87
C ASP A 62 -7.34 -2.54 4.87
N TYR A 63 -6.81 -2.83 6.05
CA TYR A 63 -5.73 -3.79 6.19
C TYR A 63 -5.93 -4.65 7.43
N LYS A 64 -5.58 -5.93 7.29
CA LYS A 64 -5.64 -6.91 8.38
C LYS A 64 -4.32 -7.64 8.50
N HIS A 65 -3.72 -7.56 9.68
CA HIS A 65 -2.62 -8.45 10.06
C HIS A 65 -3.21 -9.79 10.51
N THR A 66 -2.77 -10.87 9.88
CA THR A 66 -3.16 -12.24 10.21
C THR A 66 -2.07 -12.91 11.05
N THR A 67 -2.43 -13.96 11.79
CA THR A 67 -1.52 -14.76 12.63
C THR A 67 -0.30 -15.30 11.89
N ASP A 68 -0.40 -15.48 10.57
CA ASP A 68 0.65 -16.11 9.75
C ASP A 68 1.69 -15.11 9.23
N ASN A 69 1.97 -14.03 9.97
CA ASN A 69 2.88 -12.94 9.57
C ASN A 69 2.60 -12.42 8.16
N LYS A 70 1.32 -12.16 7.91
CA LYS A 70 0.82 -11.71 6.61
C LYS A 70 -0.14 -10.56 6.82
N VAL A 71 -0.02 -9.55 5.97
CA VAL A 71 -0.97 -8.44 5.90
C VAL A 71 -1.75 -8.55 4.61
N ILE A 72 -3.08 -8.49 4.72
CA ILE A 72 -3.99 -8.42 3.58
C ILE A 72 -4.52 -7.00 3.50
N VAL A 73 -4.43 -6.40 2.32
CA VAL A 73 -4.97 -5.07 2.04
C VAL A 73 -6.10 -5.24 1.05
N SER A 74 -7.24 -4.66 1.37
CA SER A 74 -8.45 -4.73 0.56
C SER A 74 -9.14 -3.37 0.52
N ASN A 75 -9.98 -3.14 -0.48
CA ASN A 75 -10.86 -1.98 -0.44
C ASN A 75 -12.11 -2.24 0.40
N VAL A 76 -12.97 -1.23 0.55
CA VAL A 76 -14.22 -1.31 1.32
C VAL A 76 -15.22 -2.37 0.79
N CYS A 77 -15.09 -2.78 -0.47
CA CYS A 77 -15.89 -3.87 -1.06
C CYS A 77 -15.31 -5.26 -0.76
N GLY A 78 -14.20 -5.35 -0.01
CA GLY A 78 -13.50 -6.60 0.28
C GLY A 78 -12.63 -7.13 -0.86
N LYS A 79 -12.45 -6.37 -1.96
CA LYS A 79 -11.54 -6.77 -3.05
C LYS A 79 -10.10 -6.64 -2.58
N ILE A 80 -9.32 -7.70 -2.72
CA ILE A 80 -7.92 -7.73 -2.28
C ILE A 80 -7.07 -6.96 -3.29
N LYS A 81 -6.35 -5.95 -2.79
CA LYS A 81 -5.46 -5.10 -3.58
C LYS A 81 -4.01 -5.57 -3.52
N MET A 82 -3.55 -5.93 -2.33
CA MET A 82 -2.18 -6.42 -2.13
C MET A 82 -2.08 -7.32 -0.91
N LYS A 83 -1.01 -8.13 -0.88
CA LYS A 83 -0.65 -8.98 0.25
C LYS A 83 0.82 -8.79 0.58
N ILE A 84 1.14 -8.61 1.86
CA ILE A 84 2.51 -8.47 2.36
C ILE A 84 2.81 -9.68 3.22
N PHE A 85 3.97 -10.31 3.04
CA PHE A 85 4.38 -11.51 3.74
C PHE A 85 5.75 -11.29 4.36
N LYS A 86 5.93 -11.64 5.63
CA LYS A 86 7.26 -11.76 6.21
C LYS A 86 8.06 -12.81 5.41
N SER A 87 9.32 -12.50 5.10
CA SER A 87 10.23 -13.43 4.42
C SER A 87 11.06 -14.24 5.40
#